data_AF-A0A1H8R8K3-F1
#
_entry.id   AF-A0A1H8R8K3-F1
#
_cell.length_a   1.000
_cell.length_b   1.000
_cell.length_c   1.000
_cell.angle_alpha   90.00
_cell.angle_beta   90.00
_cell.angle_gamma   90.00
#
_symmetry.space_group_name_H-M   'P 1'
#
loop_
_entity.id
_entity.type
_entity.pdbx_description
1 polymer ?
#
loop_
_entity_poly.entity_id
_entity_poly.type
_entity_poly.pdbx_seq_one_letter_code
_entity_poly.pdbx_strand_id
1 'polypeptide(L)'
;MSESIPSQSGESDPLALLAGFSQSTRLLKLTTPLGADVLLAECVRGEEGIGTGFSFRIAALSTDAAISLKSLIGQPVLLELMTAASRD
;
A
#
# COMPACT_ATOMS: atom_id res chain seq x y z
N MET A 1 -48.99 -10.71 17.64
CA MET A 1 -47.53 -10.55 17.85
C MET A 1 -46.90 -10.57 16.48
N SER A 2 -46.61 -9.38 15.94
CA SER A 2 -45.95 -9.21 14.65
C SER A 2 -44.50 -8.87 14.93
N GLU A 3 -43.59 -9.81 14.70
CA GLU A 3 -42.15 -9.53 14.73
C GLU A 3 -41.75 -8.91 13.39
N SER A 4 -41.46 -7.62 13.42
CA SER A 4 -40.86 -6.90 12.30
C SER A 4 -39.42 -7.37 12.13
N ILE A 5 -39.13 -8.01 11.00
CA ILE A 5 -37.76 -8.34 10.59
C ILE A 5 -37.05 -7.03 10.25
N PRO A 6 -35.88 -6.72 10.84
CA PRO A 6 -35.11 -5.55 10.44
C PRO A 6 -34.54 -5.78 9.04
N SER A 7 -34.93 -4.92 8.11
CA SER A 7 -34.34 -4.81 6.78
C SER A 7 -32.89 -4.33 6.91
N GLN A 8 -31.92 -5.24 6.88
CA GLN A 8 -30.51 -4.89 6.72
C GLN A 8 -30.26 -4.48 5.27
N SER A 9 -30.46 -3.20 4.96
CA SER A 9 -29.84 -2.56 3.80
C SER A 9 -28.37 -2.31 4.14
N GLY A 10 -27.55 -3.34 4.00
CA GLY A 10 -26.11 -3.22 4.05
C GLY A 10 -25.60 -2.52 2.80
N GLU A 11 -25.80 -1.20 2.70
CA GLU A 11 -24.95 -0.38 1.85
C GLU A 11 -23.57 -0.34 2.51
N SER A 12 -22.67 -1.21 2.06
CA SER A 12 -21.26 -1.12 2.39
C SER A 12 -20.73 0.21 1.84
N ASP A 13 -20.60 1.21 2.72
CA ASP A 13 -20.05 2.52 2.39
C ASP A 13 -18.67 2.34 1.72
N PRO A 14 -18.47 2.74 0.46
CA PRO A 14 -17.20 2.60 -0.22
C PRO A 14 -16.07 3.39 0.48
N LEU A 15 -16.40 4.45 1.23
CA LEU A 15 -15.41 5.15 2.05
C LEU A 15 -14.90 4.29 3.21
N ALA A 16 -15.75 3.41 3.77
CA ALA A 16 -15.34 2.50 4.83
C ALA A 16 -14.30 1.47 4.35
N LEU A 17 -14.34 1.08 3.06
CA LEU A 17 -13.30 0.22 2.45
C LEU A 17 -11.94 0.92 2.36
N LEU A 18 -11.94 2.24 2.17
CA LEU A 18 -10.74 3.07 2.04
C LEU A 18 -10.09 3.39 3.40
N ALA A 19 -10.83 3.27 4.51
CA ALA A 19 -10.31 3.51 5.86
C ALA A 19 -9.13 2.58 6.23
N GLY A 20 -9.00 1.43 5.57
CA GLY A 20 -7.86 0.51 5.71
C GLY A 20 -6.66 0.83 4.81
N PHE A 21 -6.71 1.90 4.02
CA PHE A 21 -5.65 2.26 3.08
C PHE A 21 -4.50 3.00 3.79
N SER A 22 -3.72 2.25 4.57
CA SER A 22 -2.51 2.71 5.26
C SER A 22 -1.41 1.65 5.20
N GLN A 23 -0.16 2.06 5.42
CA GLN A 23 0.99 1.17 5.56
C GLN A 23 1.21 0.63 6.97
N SER A 24 0.48 1.13 7.97
CA SER A 24 0.65 0.79 9.39
C SER A 24 0.63 -0.73 9.69
N THR A 25 -0.23 -1.48 9.01
CA THR A 25 -0.41 -2.93 9.21
C THR A 25 0.20 -3.78 8.09
N ARG A 26 0.99 -3.20 7.19
CA ARG A 26 1.52 -3.89 6.00
C ARG A 26 2.87 -4.55 6.26
N LEU A 27 3.06 -5.69 5.59
CA LEU A 27 4.34 -6.40 5.53
C LEU A 27 5.38 -5.61 4.71
N LEU A 28 4.95 -4.98 3.63
CA LEU A 28 5.79 -4.13 2.79
C LEU A 28 5.44 -2.66 3.08
N LYS A 29 6.42 -1.89 3.56
CA LYS A 29 6.29 -0.44 3.72
C LYS A 29 7.12 0.27 2.66
N LEU A 30 6.49 1.18 1.93
CA LEU A 30 7.06 1.92 0.81
C LEU A 30 7.10 3.41 1.13
N THR A 31 8.28 3.94 1.37
CA THR A 31 8.48 5.38 1.54
C THR A 31 8.88 6.01 0.21
N THR A 32 8.13 7.04 -0.20
CA THR A 32 8.38 7.79 -1.44
C THR A 32 8.36 9.30 -1.18
N PRO A 33 8.94 10.12 -2.07
CA PRO A 33 8.87 11.59 -1.98
C PRO A 33 7.45 12.16 -2.01
N LEU A 34 6.45 11.38 -2.41
CA LEU A 34 5.04 11.83 -2.44
C LEU A 34 4.42 11.93 -1.04
N GLY A 35 5.07 11.38 -0.02
CA GLY A 35 4.57 11.33 1.35
C GLY A 35 4.10 9.95 1.77
N ALA A 36 3.68 9.86 3.04
CA ALA A 36 3.19 8.62 3.64
C ALA A 36 1.80 8.27 3.11
N ASP A 37 1.50 6.97 3.01
CA ASP A 37 0.19 6.42 2.63
C ASP A 37 -0.37 6.87 1.26
N VAL A 38 0.41 7.55 0.41
CA VAL A 38 0.04 7.90 -0.97
C VAL A 38 0.20 6.71 -1.92
N LEU A 39 1.30 5.99 -1.78
CA LEU A 39 1.59 4.76 -2.53
C LEU A 39 1.80 3.61 -1.56
N LEU A 40 1.02 2.54 -1.71
CA LEU A 40 1.08 1.36 -0.85
C LEU A 40 1.58 0.19 -1.68
N ALA A 41 2.69 -0.43 -1.26
CA ALA A 41 3.23 -1.59 -1.95
C ALA A 41 2.28 -2.79 -1.87
N GLU A 42 2.01 -3.40 -3.02
CA GLU A 42 1.24 -4.64 -3.17
C GLU A 42 2.18 -5.84 -3.38
N CYS A 43 3.18 -5.68 -4.25
CA CYS A 43 4.09 -6.74 -4.63
C CYS A 43 5.47 -6.18 -4.94
N VAL A 44 6.52 -6.93 -4.58
CA VAL A 44 7.90 -6.66 -4.99
C VAL A 44 8.48 -7.89 -5.69
N ARG A 45 9.24 -7.65 -6.76
CA ARG A 45 10.10 -8.63 -7.43
C ARG A 45 11.50 -8.04 -7.53
N GLY A 46 12.48 -8.76 -7.00
CA GLY A 46 13.88 -8.33 -6.99
C GLY A 46 14.77 -9.33 -7.72
N GLU A 47 15.71 -8.82 -8.49
CA GLU A 47 16.80 -9.57 -9.11
C GLU A 47 18.12 -8.96 -8.65
N GLU A 48 19.01 -9.78 -8.09
CA GLU A 48 20.30 -9.36 -7.56
C GLU A 48 21.37 -10.41 -7.87
N GLY A 49 22.61 -9.97 -8.05
CA GLY A 49 23.74 -10.88 -8.24
C GLY A 49 25.07 -10.24 -7.89
N ILE A 50 26.04 -11.08 -7.53
CA ILE A 50 27.37 -10.64 -7.14
C ILE A 50 28.07 -10.01 -8.36
N GLY A 51 28.40 -8.73 -8.27
CA GLY A 51 29.08 -7.98 -9.33
C GLY A 51 28.18 -7.58 -10.51
N THR A 52 26.87 -7.85 -10.47
CA THR A 52 25.94 -7.57 -11.58
C THR A 52 24.89 -6.49 -11.26
N GLY A 53 24.90 -5.94 -10.04
CA GLY A 53 23.93 -4.94 -9.59
C GLY A 53 22.61 -5.56 -9.10
N PHE A 54 21.62 -4.69 -8.85
CA PHE A 54 20.28 -5.09 -8.38
C PHE A 54 19.19 -4.35 -9.16
N SER A 55 18.01 -4.97 -9.27
CA SER A 55 16.80 -4.36 -9.82
C SER A 55 15.57 -4.79 -9.05
N PHE A 56 14.76 -3.82 -8.62
CA PHE A 56 13.50 -4.08 -7.94
C PHE A 56 12.34 -3.48 -8.72
N ARG A 57 11.32 -4.30 -8.96
CA ARG A 57 10.03 -3.88 -9.51
C ARG A 57 8.98 -3.98 -8.42
N ILE A 58 8.36 -2.84 -8.10
CA ILE A 58 7.35 -2.72 -7.05
C ILE A 58 6.03 -2.33 -7.71
N ALA A 59 4.99 -3.12 -7.51
CA ALA A 59 3.62 -2.72 -7.80
C ALA A 59 3.08 -1.98 -6.58
N ALA A 60 2.58 -0.77 -6.78
CA ALA A 60 2.01 0.07 -5.74
C ALA A 60 0.61 0.53 -6.12
N LEU A 61 -0.27 0.59 -5.13
CA LEU A 61 -1.64 1.06 -5.26
C LEU A 61 -1.74 2.47 -4.72
N SER A 62 -2.67 3.24 -5.28
CA SER A 62 -3.11 4.52 -4.72
C SER A 62 -4.62 4.68 -4.88
N THR A 63 -5.19 5.49 -4.00
CA THR A 63 -6.56 5.98 -4.08
C THR A 63 -6.65 7.30 -4.84
N ASP A 64 -5.52 7.98 -5.05
CA ASP A 64 -5.42 9.20 -5.84
C ASP A 64 -5.04 8.88 -7.30
N ALA A 65 -5.96 9.18 -8.22
CA ALA A 65 -5.74 9.00 -9.66
C ALA A 65 -4.93 10.15 -10.30
N ALA A 66 -4.71 11.26 -9.60
CA ALA A 66 -4.05 12.47 -10.11
C ALA A 66 -2.55 12.55 -9.74
N ILE A 67 -1.95 11.45 -9.28
CA ILE A 67 -0.54 11.43 -8.89
C ILE A 67 0.37 11.79 -10.06
N SER A 68 1.20 12.81 -9.85
CA SER A 68 2.23 13.20 -10.80
C SER A 68 3.42 12.23 -10.75
N LEU A 69 3.43 11.22 -11.62
CA LEU A 69 4.50 10.21 -11.68
C LEU A 69 5.89 10.80 -11.97
N LYS A 70 5.96 12.00 -12.57
CA LYS A 70 7.23 12.68 -12.87
C LYS A 70 8.04 12.98 -11.61
N SER A 71 7.38 13.21 -10.47
CA SER A 71 8.08 13.48 -9.21
C SER A 71 8.79 12.26 -8.63
N LEU A 72 8.53 11.04 -9.14
CA LEU A 72 9.19 9.81 -8.70
C LEU A 72 10.45 9.46 -9.51
N ILE A 73 10.58 10.02 -10.73
CA ILE A 73 11.68 9.66 -11.62
C ILE A 73 13.00 10.20 -11.07
N GLY A 74 13.97 9.30 -10.92
CA GLY A 74 15.30 9.62 -10.40
C GLY A 74 15.32 9.97 -8.91
N GLN A 75 14.18 9.82 -8.21
CA GLN A 75 14.13 10.03 -6.77
C GLN A 75 14.39 8.72 -6.01
N PRO A 76 15.08 8.78 -4.87
CA PRO A 76 15.24 7.61 -4.02
C PRO A 76 13.89 7.21 -3.41
N VAL A 77 13.69 5.90 -3.27
CA VAL A 77 12.56 5.31 -2.56
C VAL A 77 13.11 4.23 -1.62
N LEU A 78 12.40 4.00 -0.51
CA LEU A 78 12.75 2.98 0.46
C LEU A 78 11.63 1.95 0.52
N LEU A 79 11.99 0.68 0.35
CA LEU A 79 11.10 -0.45 0.60
C LEU A 79 11.59 -1.21 1.83
N GLU A 80 10.74 -1.36 2.82
CA GLU A 80 11.01 -2.12 4.03
C GLU A 80 10.15 -3.39 4.06
N LEU A 81 10.80 -4.53 4.25
CA LEU A 81 10.15 -5.81 4.53
C LEU A 81 10.08 -6.01 6.04
N MET A 82 8.88 -5.88 6.61
CA MET A 82 8.66 -6.13 8.02
C MET A 82 8.89 -7.61 8.33
N THR A 83 9.68 -7.90 9.36
CA THR A 83 9.92 -9.26 9.85
C THR A 83 9.41 -9.40 11.28
N ALA A 84 9.47 -10.61 11.84
CA ALA A 84 9.12 -10.82 13.25
C ALA A 84 9.95 -9.94 14.19
N ALA A 85 11.22 -9.68 13.86
CA ALA A 85 12.13 -8.84 14.63
C ALA A 85 11.90 -7.33 14.43
N SER A 86 11.00 -6.93 13.52
CA SER A 86 10.68 -5.52 13.26
C SER A 86 9.51 -5.01 14.11
N ARG A 87 8.98 -5.84 15.02
CA ARG A 87 7.80 -5.59 15.86
C ARG A 87 8.19 -5.59 17.34
N ASP A 88 9.15 -4.77 17.72
CA ASP A 88 9.50 -4.44 19.11
C ASP A 88 9.31 -2.93 19.35
#